data_AF-A0A1C6IMD8-F1
#
_entry.id   AF-A0A1C6IMD8-F1
#
_cell.length_a   1.000
_cell.length_b   1.000
_cell.length_c   1.000
_cell.angle_alpha   90.00
_cell.angle_beta   90.00
_cell.angle_gamma   90.00
#
_symmetry.space_group_name_H-M   'P 1'
#
loop_
_entity.id
_entity.type
_entity.pdbx_description
1 polymer ?
#
loop_
_entity_poly.entity_id
_entity_poly.type
_entity_poly.pdbx_seq_one_letter_code
_entity_poly.pdbx_strand_id
1 'polypeptide(L)'
;MTDRGSEFTNPLAIEFNKGNGRRTHIFYCDPQRSDQKGGCEVTHEMIRRVLPKKTSFDNLTQDDINLMMSNINSYNRKKLNNQSAHQLFSFINGEDILDKLGIKSIPANEINLTPLLLKK
;
A
#
# COMPACT_ATOMS: atom_id res chain seq x y z
N MET A 1 -13.06 0.07 -0.52
CA MET A 1 -13.54 -0.04 0.86
C MET A 1 -12.76 0.93 1.73
N THR A 2 -13.43 1.86 2.38
CA THR A 2 -12.83 2.91 3.22
C THR A 2 -13.55 2.95 4.57
N ASP A 3 -12.92 3.56 5.57
CA ASP A 3 -13.65 4.00 6.75
C ASP A 3 -14.46 5.26 6.44
N ARG A 4 -15.15 5.80 7.45
CA ARG A 4 -15.96 7.02 7.37
C ARG A 4 -15.15 8.27 7.75
N GLY A 5 -13.83 8.24 7.57
CA GLY A 5 -12.96 9.41 7.76
C GLY A 5 -13.39 10.60 6.91
N SER A 6 -13.08 11.81 7.39
CA SER A 6 -13.49 13.06 6.72
C SER A 6 -12.92 13.17 5.30
N GLU A 7 -11.76 12.58 5.06
CA GLU A 7 -11.07 12.49 3.76
C GLU A 7 -11.87 11.68 2.71
N PHE A 8 -12.81 10.83 3.13
CA PHE A 8 -13.62 9.99 2.25
C PHE A 8 -15.08 10.46 2.15
N THR A 9 -15.43 11.66 2.63
CA THR A 9 -16.83 12.12 2.68
C THR A 9 -17.42 12.58 1.35
N ASN A 10 -16.60 12.71 0.30
CA ASN A 10 -17.04 13.08 -1.05
C ASN A 10 -16.96 11.89 -2.02
N PRO A 11 -17.93 10.95 -2.01
CA PRO A 11 -17.88 9.73 -2.81
C PRO A 11 -17.88 10.03 -4.31
N LEU A 12 -18.62 11.04 -4.77
CA LEU A 12 -18.71 11.38 -6.20
C LEU A 12 -17.36 11.81 -6.77
N ALA A 13 -16.60 12.62 -6.01
CA ALA A 13 -15.26 13.03 -6.43
C ALA A 13 -14.26 11.86 -6.48
N ILE A 14 -14.51 10.78 -5.75
CA ILE A 14 -13.66 9.58 -5.72
C ILE A 14 -14.06 8.60 -6.83
N GLU A 15 -15.37 8.40 -7.02
CA GLU A 15 -15.91 7.44 -7.99
C GLU A 15 -15.76 7.90 -9.45
N PHE A 16 -15.81 9.21 -9.72
CA PHE A 16 -15.88 9.76 -11.07
C PHE A 16 -14.66 10.60 -11.45
N ASN A 17 -14.32 10.58 -12.74
CA ASN A 17 -13.33 11.48 -13.31
C ASN A 17 -13.95 12.84 -13.71
N LYS A 18 -13.11 13.79 -14.15
CA LYS A 18 -13.56 15.13 -14.60
C LYS A 18 -14.56 15.09 -15.77
N GLY A 19 -14.61 13.99 -16.53
CA GLY A 19 -15.53 13.79 -17.66
C GLY A 19 -16.76 12.97 -17.30
N ASN A 20 -17.12 12.85 -16.02
CA ASN A 20 -18.24 12.05 -15.51
C ASN A 20 -18.18 10.54 -15.84
N GLY A 21 -17.02 10.02 -16.25
CA GLY A 21 -16.77 8.60 -16.36
C GLY A 21 -16.51 7.99 -14.99
N ARG A 22 -17.29 6.97 -14.61
CA ARG A 22 -17.07 6.23 -13.35
C ARG A 22 -15.80 5.39 -13.47
N ARG A 23 -14.86 5.57 -12.53
CA ARG A 23 -13.58 4.84 -12.45
C ARG A 23 -13.60 3.72 -11.40
N THR A 24 -14.40 3.89 -10.35
CA THR A 24 -14.45 2.94 -9.23
C THR A 24 -15.80 3.02 -8.50
N HIS A 25 -16.03 2.08 -7.60
CA HIS A 25 -17.13 2.09 -6.65
C HIS A 25 -16.55 2.21 -5.24
N ILE A 26 -17.04 3.20 -4.48
CA ILE A 26 -16.64 3.37 -3.09
C ILE A 26 -17.60 2.62 -2.17
N PHE A 27 -17.02 1.95 -1.17
CA PHE A 27 -17.76 1.18 -0.17
C PHE A 27 -17.24 1.61 1.20
N TYR A 28 -18.13 1.79 2.16
CA TYR A 28 -17.78 2.19 3.52
C TYR A 28 -17.96 1.03 4.48
N CYS A 29 -17.09 0.93 5.48
CA CYS A 29 -17.32 0.03 6.60
C CYS A 29 -18.61 0.41 7.34
N ASP A 30 -19.24 -0.60 7.93
CA ASP A 30 -20.38 -0.41 8.82
C ASP A 30 -19.97 0.41 10.05
N PRO A 31 -20.88 1.22 10.62
CA PRO A 31 -20.59 1.96 11.84
C PRO A 31 -20.09 1.02 12.95
N GLN A 32 -19.01 1.43 13.63
CA GLN A 32 -18.39 0.67 14.73
C GLN A 32 -17.81 -0.72 14.34
N ARG A 33 -17.60 -0.97 13.04
CA ARG A 33 -17.00 -2.22 12.53
C ARG A 33 -15.60 -1.99 11.94
N SER A 34 -14.66 -1.59 12.79
CA SER A 34 -13.25 -1.40 12.39
C SER A 34 -12.58 -2.70 11.92
N ASP A 35 -13.09 -3.85 12.37
CA ASP A 35 -12.63 -5.20 12.01
C ASP A 35 -12.74 -5.50 10.50
N GLN A 36 -13.69 -4.87 9.80
CA GLN A 36 -13.88 -5.04 8.35
C GLN A 36 -12.67 -4.59 7.52
N LYS A 37 -11.74 -3.83 8.12
CA LYS A 37 -10.52 -3.32 7.46
C LYS A 37 -9.23 -3.82 8.14
N GLY A 38 -9.31 -4.90 8.94
CA GLY A 38 -8.15 -5.43 9.68
C GLY A 38 -6.94 -5.79 8.80
N GLY A 39 -7.17 -6.23 7.55
CA GLY A 39 -6.09 -6.49 6.60
C GLY A 39 -5.26 -5.25 6.22
N CYS A 40 -5.87 -4.06 6.18
CA CYS A 40 -5.15 -2.82 5.94
C CYS A 40 -4.33 -2.42 7.17
N GLU A 41 -4.82 -2.64 8.39
CA GLU A 41 -4.09 -2.32 9.62
C GLU A 41 -2.78 -3.11 9.70
N VAL A 42 -2.82 -4.41 9.43
CA VAL A 42 -1.61 -5.26 9.34
C VAL A 42 -0.64 -4.76 8.25
N THR A 43 -1.17 -4.22 7.16
CA THR A 43 -0.32 -3.65 6.08
C THR A 43 0.31 -2.33 6.52
N HIS A 44 -0.42 -1.49 7.25
CA HIS A 44 0.10 -0.25 7.83
C HIS A 44 1.20 -0.52 8.86
N GLU A 45 1.16 -1.64 9.59
CA GLU A 45 2.26 -2.04 10.48
C GLU A 45 3.59 -2.23 9.74
N MET A 46 3.56 -2.77 8.52
CA MET A 46 4.79 -2.92 7.71
C MET A 46 5.39 -1.56 7.34
N ILE A 47 4.55 -0.59 6.96
CA ILE A 47 4.96 0.80 6.72
C ILE A 47 5.57 1.38 7.99
N ARG A 48 4.96 1.12 9.15
CA ARG A 48 5.45 1.63 10.45
C ARG A 48 6.78 1.06 10.92
N ARG A 49 7.25 -0.06 10.36
CA ARG A 49 8.61 -0.57 10.63
C ARG A 49 9.67 0.34 10.00
N VAL A 50 9.38 0.91 8.84
CA VAL A 50 10.24 1.86 8.12
C VAL A 50 10.02 3.30 8.58
N LEU A 51 8.75 3.69 8.80
CA LEU A 51 8.35 5.03 9.24
C LEU A 51 7.63 4.93 10.60
N PRO A 52 8.37 4.89 11.72
CA PRO A 52 7.79 4.78 13.05
C PRO A 52 6.76 5.87 13.36
N LYS A 53 5.97 5.65 14.42
CA LYS A 53 5.02 6.67 14.88
C LYS A 53 5.75 7.99 15.15
N LYS A 54 5.09 9.10 14.79
CA LYS A 54 5.60 10.49 14.87
C LYS A 54 6.66 10.85 13.83
N THR A 55 7.01 9.97 12.90
CA THR A 55 7.77 10.35 11.70
C THR A 55 6.89 11.20 10.79
N SER A 56 7.36 12.38 10.38
CA SER A 56 6.69 13.20 9.37
C SER A 56 6.84 12.55 7.99
N PHE A 57 5.77 12.66 7.19
CA PHE A 57 5.72 12.17 5.81
C PHE A 57 5.96 13.31 4.80
N ASP A 58 6.11 14.56 5.27
CA ASP A 58 6.09 15.77 4.42
C ASP A 58 7.28 15.86 3.47
N ASN A 59 8.40 15.23 3.84
CA ASN A 59 9.65 15.26 3.06
C ASN A 59 9.88 13.98 2.22
N LEU A 60 8.89 13.09 2.16
CA LEU A 60 8.98 11.87 1.37
C LEU A 60 8.68 12.18 -0.10
N THR A 61 9.59 11.76 -0.96
CA THR A 61 9.40 11.81 -2.41
C THR A 61 8.69 10.55 -2.91
N GLN A 62 8.19 10.58 -4.14
CA GLN A 62 7.64 9.37 -4.76
C GLN A 62 8.66 8.24 -4.83
N ASP A 63 9.95 8.56 -5.01
CA ASP A 63 11.03 7.57 -5.03
C ASP A 63 11.25 6.93 -3.64
N ASP A 64 11.17 7.72 -2.57
CA ASP A 64 11.21 7.19 -1.19
C ASP A 64 10.05 6.22 -0.94
N ILE A 65 8.84 6.55 -1.42
CA ILE A 65 7.66 5.69 -1.30
C ILE A 65 7.81 4.42 -2.14
N ASN A 66 8.28 4.54 -3.38
CA ASN A 66 8.49 3.39 -4.27
C ASN A 66 9.54 2.43 -3.69
N LEU A 67 10.64 2.97 -3.13
CA LEU A 67 11.68 2.19 -2.47
C LEU A 67 11.13 1.43 -1.27
N MET A 68 10.38 2.11 -0.40
CA MET A 68 9.73 1.50 0.76
C MET A 68 8.74 0.39 0.33
N MET A 69 7.88 0.67 -0.64
CA MET A 69 6.86 -0.27 -1.09
C MET A 69 7.48 -1.47 -1.82
N SER A 70 8.56 -1.29 -2.57
CA SER A 70 9.31 -2.38 -3.21
C SER A 70 9.88 -3.36 -2.16
N ASN A 71 10.46 -2.84 -1.08
CA ASN A 71 10.94 -3.66 0.05
C ASN A 71 9.78 -4.41 0.75
N ILE A 72 8.68 -3.71 1.05
CA ILE A 72 7.52 -4.29 1.74
C ILE A 72 6.83 -5.37 0.89
N ASN A 73 6.73 -5.15 -0.43
CA ASN A 73 6.03 -6.05 -1.35
C ASN A 73 6.90 -7.24 -1.77
N SER A 74 8.22 -7.14 -1.66
CA SER A 74 9.16 -8.25 -1.89
C SER A 74 9.31 -9.17 -0.68
N TYR A 75 8.89 -8.73 0.51
CA TYR A 75 8.94 -9.53 1.72
C TYR A 75 7.95 -10.70 1.70
N ASN A 76 8.46 -11.92 1.83
CA ASN A 76 7.66 -13.16 1.88
C ASN A 76 6.82 -13.23 3.15
N ARG A 77 5.56 -13.66 3.01
CA ARG A 77 4.62 -13.73 4.14
C ARG A 77 4.02 -15.12 4.22
N LYS A 78 4.01 -15.70 5.42
CA LYS A 78 3.39 -17.02 5.67
C LYS A 78 1.93 -17.06 5.23
N LYS A 79 1.17 -15.97 5.46
CA LYS A 79 -0.23 -15.83 5.03
C LYS A 79 -0.44 -15.84 3.51
N LEU A 80 0.63 -15.63 2.75
CA LEU A 80 0.67 -15.63 1.29
C LEU A 80 1.33 -16.91 0.76
N ASN A 81 1.19 -18.03 1.49
CA ASN A 81 1.85 -19.31 1.15
C ASN A 81 3.38 -19.16 0.95
N ASN A 82 4.02 -18.38 1.82
CA ASN A 82 5.44 -18.03 1.77
C ASN A 82 5.89 -17.31 0.48
N GLN A 83 4.96 -16.78 -0.31
CA GLN A 83 5.24 -15.87 -1.42
C GLN A 83 5.22 -14.41 -0.96
N SER A 84 5.80 -13.54 -1.77
CA SER A 84 5.71 -12.10 -1.62
C SER A 84 4.45 -11.54 -2.28
N ALA A 85 4.06 -10.33 -1.89
CA ALA A 85 2.94 -9.65 -2.55
C ALA A 85 3.26 -9.34 -4.02
N HIS A 86 4.53 -9.03 -4.31
CA HIS A 86 5.03 -8.83 -5.67
C HIS A 86 4.82 -10.08 -6.54
N GLN A 87 5.24 -11.25 -6.05
CA GLN A 87 5.11 -12.53 -6.79
C GLN A 87 3.65 -12.86 -7.09
N LEU A 88 2.79 -12.79 -6.08
CA LEU A 88 1.35 -13.06 -6.27
C LEU A 88 0.68 -12.05 -7.20
N PHE A 89 1.02 -10.77 -7.07
CA PHE A 89 0.44 -9.74 -7.93
C PHE A 89 0.87 -9.94 -9.39
N SER A 90 2.17 -10.17 -9.62
CA SER A 90 2.72 -10.42 -10.96
C SER A 90 2.10 -11.66 -11.61
N PHE A 91 1.87 -12.72 -10.84
CA PHE A 91 1.21 -13.93 -11.33
C PHE A 91 -0.22 -13.67 -11.80
N ILE A 92 -0.98 -12.84 -11.08
CA ILE A 92 -2.40 -12.58 -11.39
C ILE A 92 -2.56 -11.54 -12.49
N ASN A 93 -1.76 -10.47 -12.47
CA ASN A 93 -1.99 -9.26 -13.25
C ASN A 93 -0.93 -8.97 -14.32
N GLY A 94 0.19 -9.71 -14.32
CA GLY A 94 1.35 -9.41 -15.15
C GLY A 94 2.34 -8.45 -14.48
N GLU A 95 3.59 -8.52 -14.93
CA GLU A 95 4.70 -7.73 -14.39
C GLU A 95 4.70 -6.29 -14.90
N ASP A 96 4.17 -6.04 -16.11
CA ASP A 96 4.15 -4.72 -16.75
C ASP A 96 3.38 -3.67 -15.92
N ILE A 97 2.39 -4.10 -15.13
CA ILE A 97 1.64 -3.23 -14.24
C ILE A 97 2.50 -2.82 -13.03
N LEU A 98 3.34 -3.71 -12.50
CA LEU A 98 4.25 -3.38 -11.39
C LEU A 98 5.28 -2.34 -11.83
N ASP A 99 5.79 -2.47 -13.06
CA ASP A 99 6.71 -1.50 -13.66
C ASP A 99 6.07 -0.12 -13.79
N LYS A 100 4.82 -0.05 -14.27
CA LYS A 100 4.05 1.21 -14.37
C LYS A 100 3.77 1.83 -13.00
N LEU A 101 3.70 1.02 -11.94
CA LEU A 101 3.54 1.47 -10.56
C LEU A 101 4.87 1.81 -9.88
N GLY A 102 6.01 1.61 -10.55
CA GLY A 102 7.34 1.86 -10.00
C GLY A 102 7.75 0.87 -8.90
N ILE A 103 7.10 -0.29 -8.82
CA ILE A 103 7.38 -1.32 -7.82
C ILE A 103 8.33 -2.35 -8.40
N LYS A 104 9.44 -2.59 -7.70
CA LYS A 104 10.47 -3.54 -8.11
C LYS A 104 10.56 -4.71 -7.15
N SER A 105 10.96 -5.87 -7.67
CA SER A 105 11.34 -7.02 -6.87
C SER A 105 12.71 -6.79 -6.22
N ILE A 106 12.80 -7.01 -4.91
CA ILE A 106 14.04 -6.89 -4.12
C ILE A 106 14.48 -8.30 -3.68
N PRO A 107 15.74 -8.69 -3.94
CA PRO A 107 16.28 -9.96 -3.45
C PRO A 107 16.13 -10.11 -1.93
N ALA A 108 15.84 -11.32 -1.46
CA ALA A 108 15.49 -11.57 -0.05
C ALA A 108 16.57 -11.10 0.95
N ASN A 109 17.85 -11.17 0.57
CA ASN A 109 19.01 -10.73 1.34
C ASN A 109 19.21 -9.20 1.34
N GLU A 110 18.54 -8.47 0.46
CA GLU A 110 18.64 -7.01 0.31
C GLU A 110 17.43 -6.28 0.91
N ILE A 111 16.38 -7.01 1.30
CA ILE A 111 15.18 -6.42 1.89
C ILE A 111 15.53 -5.75 3.23
N ASN A 112 15.24 -4.46 3.32
CA ASN A 112 15.36 -3.69 4.56
C ASN A 112 14.00 -3.11 4.94
N LEU A 113 13.47 -3.54 6.09
CA LEU A 113 12.20 -3.05 6.65
C LEU A 113 12.40 -2.15 7.88
N THR A 114 13.61 -1.66 8.11
CA THR A 114 13.94 -0.82 9.25
C THR A 114 13.94 0.67 8.87
N PRO A 115 13.98 1.59 9.85
CA PRO A 115 14.06 3.01 9.56
C PRO A 115 15.33 3.44 8.79
N LEU A 116 16.36 2.59 8.74
CA LEU A 116 17.57 2.85 7.98
C LEU A 116 17.32 2.88 6.46
N LEU A 117 16.23 2.30 5.97
CA LEU A 117 15.94 2.24 4.54
C LEU A 117 15.85 3.63 3.90
N LEU A 118 15.26 4.60 4.61
CA LEU A 118 15.03 5.96 4.11
C LEU A 118 15.89 7.00 4.85
N LYS A 119 16.92 6.54 5.56
CA LYS A 119 17.81 7.45 6.29
C LYS A 119 18.78 8.11 5.29
N LYS A 120 18.66 9.43 5.17
CA LYS A 120 19.59 10.28 4.41
C LYS A 120 20.83 10.59 5.24
#